data_AF-A0A6L7MNM9-F1
#
_entry.id   AF-A0A6L7MNM9-F1
#
_cell.length_a   1.000
_cell.length_b   1.000
_cell.length_c   1.000
_cell.angle_alpha   90.00
_cell.angle_beta   90.00
_cell.angle_gamma   90.00
#
_symmetry.space_group_name_H-M   'P 1'
#
loop_
_entity.id
_entity.type
_entity.pdbx_description
1 polymer ?
#
loop_
_entity_poly.entity_id
_entity_poly.type
_entity_poly.pdbx_seq_one_letter_code
_entity_poly.pdbx_strand_id
1 'polypeptide(L)'
;MRSLKEQVGTDYDDRVAIYVVGTNPFEDIDQLETDRQEKGLPWPVAFPDKGMLDAFNISRQASKIAIGGDGTITHRYGTGRGDFGSWDALFDDISVN
;
A
#
# COMPACT_ATOMS: atom_id res chain seq x y z
N MET A 1 17.10 -6.96 -0.76
CA MET A 1 15.82 -6.90 -0.02
C MET A 1 14.72 -7.27 -1.00
N ARG A 2 13.91 -8.31 -0.72
CA ARG A 2 12.80 -8.72 -1.62
C ARG A 2 11.71 -7.65 -1.60
N SER A 3 11.16 -7.33 -2.76
CA SER A 3 10.05 -6.39 -2.92
C SER A 3 8.79 -6.88 -2.20
N LEU A 4 7.87 -5.97 -1.87
CA LEU A 4 6.55 -6.31 -1.29
C LEU A 4 5.86 -7.41 -2.12
N LYS A 5 5.89 -7.27 -3.44
CA LYS A 5 5.31 -8.23 -4.39
C LYS A 5 5.88 -9.64 -4.27
N GLU A 6 7.16 -9.77 -3.91
CA GLU A 6 7.84 -11.06 -3.75
C GLU A 6 7.65 -11.69 -2.36
N GLN A 7 7.23 -10.91 -1.36
CA GLN A 7 7.07 -11.35 0.02
C GLN A 7 5.63 -11.61 0.42
N VAL A 8 4.66 -10.84 -0.11
CA VAL A 8 3.25 -11.01 0.27
C VAL A 8 2.72 -12.41 -0.03
N GLY A 9 3.28 -13.11 -1.03
CA GLY A 9 2.83 -14.46 -1.39
C GLY A 9 1.30 -14.50 -1.60
N THR A 10 0.71 -15.71 -1.59
CA THR A 10 -0.75 -15.89 -1.57
C THR A 10 -1.30 -16.00 -0.15
N ASP A 11 -0.43 -16.03 0.86
CA ASP A 11 -0.79 -16.45 2.23
C ASP A 11 -1.64 -15.42 2.99
N TYR A 12 -1.72 -14.19 2.47
CA TYR A 12 -2.50 -13.09 3.03
C TYR A 12 -3.56 -12.53 2.07
N ASP A 13 -3.72 -13.09 0.87
CA ASP A 13 -4.66 -12.58 -0.14
C ASP A 13 -6.12 -12.63 0.33
N ASP A 14 -6.45 -13.54 1.26
CA ASP A 14 -7.78 -13.68 1.87
C ASP A 14 -7.98 -12.83 3.14
N ARG A 15 -6.92 -12.20 3.66
CA ARG A 15 -6.90 -11.50 4.95
C ARG A 15 -6.55 -10.02 4.86
N VAL A 16 -5.74 -9.64 3.90
CA VAL A 16 -5.21 -8.28 3.75
C VAL A 16 -5.44 -7.78 2.34
N ALA A 17 -6.23 -6.73 2.21
CA ALA A 17 -6.40 -6.02 0.94
C ALA A 17 -5.28 -4.98 0.75
N ILE A 18 -4.62 -5.01 -0.41
CA ILE A 18 -3.59 -4.05 -0.78
C ILE A 18 -4.08 -3.23 -1.97
N TYR A 19 -3.89 -1.92 -1.90
CA TYR A 19 -4.26 -0.97 -2.95
C TYR A 19 -3.06 -0.09 -3.30
N VAL A 20 -2.86 0.15 -4.59
CA VAL A 20 -1.88 1.12 -5.09
C VAL A 20 -2.59 2.45 -5.31
N VAL A 21 -2.23 3.46 -4.52
CA VAL A 21 -2.92 4.77 -4.57
C VAL A 21 -2.08 5.79 -5.34
N GLY A 22 -2.66 6.37 -6.39
CA GLY A 22 -2.04 7.44 -7.18
C GLY A 22 -1.94 8.73 -6.38
N THR A 23 -0.73 9.27 -6.20
CA THR A 23 -0.52 10.51 -5.43
C THR A 23 -0.35 11.75 -6.32
N ASN A 24 -0.25 11.58 -7.64
CA ASN A 24 -0.08 12.67 -8.58
C ASN A 24 -1.46 13.23 -8.99
N PRO A 25 -1.78 14.50 -8.69
CA PRO A 25 -3.08 15.07 -9.05
C PRO A 25 -3.25 15.33 -10.55
N PHE A 26 -2.19 15.19 -11.36
CA PHE A 26 -2.22 15.34 -12.81
C PHE A 26 -2.22 14.00 -13.56
N GLU A 27 -2.17 12.89 -12.83
CA GLU A 27 -2.28 11.54 -13.39
C GLU A 27 -3.76 11.14 -13.47
N ASP A 28 -4.12 10.38 -14.49
CA ASP A 28 -5.44 9.74 -14.62
C ASP A 28 -5.36 8.23 -14.36
N ILE A 29 -6.53 7.58 -14.30
CA ILE A 29 -6.61 6.19 -13.85
C ILE A 29 -6.02 5.24 -14.90
N ASP A 30 -6.09 5.64 -16.17
CA ASP A 30 -5.58 4.86 -17.29
C ASP A 30 -4.04 4.83 -17.29
N GLN A 31 -3.42 5.96 -16.97
CA GLN A 31 -1.97 6.04 -16.77
C GLN A 31 -1.54 5.19 -15.56
N LEU A 32 -2.28 5.26 -14.45
CA LEU A 32 -1.96 4.49 -13.24
C LEU A 32 -2.13 2.98 -13.45
N GLU A 33 -3.14 2.56 -14.22
CA GLU A 33 -3.33 1.16 -14.64
C GLU A 33 -2.24 0.69 -15.61
N THR A 34 -1.84 1.55 -16.56
CA THR A 34 -0.71 1.26 -17.46
C THR A 34 0.56 1.00 -16.66
N ASP A 35 0.88 1.90 -15.72
CA ASP A 35 1.99 1.78 -14.80
C ASP A 35 1.94 0.48 -13.97
N ARG A 36 0.75 0.12 -13.48
CA ARG A 36 0.52 -1.12 -12.73
C ARG A 36 0.85 -2.34 -13.57
N GLN A 37 0.42 -2.36 -14.83
CA GLN A 37 0.67 -3.46 -15.76
C GLN A 37 2.14 -3.56 -16.15
N GLU A 38 2.79 -2.45 -16.49
CA GLU A 38 4.22 -2.41 -16.85
C GLU A 38 5.12 -2.88 -15.69
N LYS A 39 4.78 -2.52 -14.46
CA LYS A 39 5.48 -2.96 -13.24
C LYS A 39 5.05 -4.36 -12.78
N GLY A 40 4.04 -4.95 -13.44
CA GLY A 40 3.46 -6.24 -13.12
C GLY A 40 2.91 -6.31 -11.70
N LEU A 41 2.31 -5.24 -11.19
CA LEU A 41 1.74 -5.20 -9.85
C LEU A 41 0.39 -5.93 -9.82
N PRO A 42 0.17 -6.87 -8.89
CA PRO A 42 -1.07 -7.65 -8.83
C PRO A 42 -2.24 -6.86 -8.20
N TRP A 43 -1.95 -5.79 -7.47
CA TRP A 43 -2.94 -5.06 -6.68
C TRP A 43 -3.66 -4.00 -7.48
N PRO A 44 -4.98 -3.83 -7.29
CA PRO A 44 -5.76 -2.80 -7.96
C PRO A 44 -5.22 -1.40 -7.63
N VAL A 45 -5.41 -0.47 -8.57
CA VAL A 45 -5.10 0.94 -8.36
C VAL A 45 -6.34 1.75 -8.00
N ALA A 46 -6.13 2.84 -7.28
CA ALA A 46 -7.19 3.77 -6.89
C ALA A 46 -6.65 5.20 -6.80
N PHE A 47 -7.56 6.18 -6.82
CA PHE A 47 -7.24 7.56 -6.47
C PHE A 47 -7.72 7.91 -5.07
N PRO A 48 -6.98 8.79 -4.38
CA PRO A 48 -7.40 9.32 -3.11
C PRO A 48 -8.54 10.31 -3.33
N ASP A 49 -9.53 10.29 -2.43
CA ASP A 49 -10.53 11.34 -2.35
C ASP A 49 -9.90 12.69 -2.01
N LYS A 50 -10.66 13.77 -2.25
CA LYS A 50 -10.22 15.14 -1.93
C LYS A 50 -9.85 15.24 -0.44
N GLY A 51 -8.59 15.61 -0.17
CA GLY A 51 -8.07 15.78 1.18
C GLY A 51 -7.68 14.48 1.89
N MET A 52 -7.86 13.31 1.26
CA MET A 52 -7.44 12.02 1.85
C MET A 52 -5.93 12.00 2.06
N LEU A 53 -5.12 12.44 1.09
CA LEU A 53 -3.66 12.47 1.26
C LEU A 53 -3.24 13.33 2.46
N ASP A 54 -3.88 14.47 2.68
CA ASP A 54 -3.61 15.35 3.82
C ASP A 54 -4.08 14.75 5.14
N ALA A 55 -5.29 14.17 5.18
CA ALA A 55 -5.83 13.48 6.34
C ALA A 55 -4.94 12.29 6.75
N PHE A 56 -4.38 11.62 5.75
CA PHE A 56 -3.38 10.59 5.93
C PHE A 56 -1.97 11.17 6.00
N ASN A 57 -1.70 12.47 6.12
CA ASN A 57 -0.34 13.04 6.21
C ASN A 57 0.67 12.47 5.18
N ILE A 58 0.22 12.21 3.96
CA ILE A 58 1.01 11.73 2.83
C ILE A 58 1.58 12.95 2.10
N SER A 59 2.82 13.31 2.41
CA SER A 59 3.53 14.42 1.75
C SER A 59 4.63 13.95 0.78
N ARG A 60 4.89 12.64 0.72
CA ARG A 60 5.96 12.04 -0.09
C ARG A 60 5.48 10.82 -0.87
N GLN A 61 6.02 10.65 -2.08
CA GLN A 61 5.83 9.46 -2.89
C GLN A 61 6.35 8.18 -2.19
N ALA A 62 5.80 7.03 -2.57
CA ALA A 62 6.15 5.71 -2.05
C ALA A 62 5.88 5.49 -0.55
N SER A 63 4.92 6.24 0.00
CA SER A 63 4.41 6.00 1.35
C SER A 63 3.58 4.70 1.40
N LYS A 64 3.66 3.95 2.51
CA LYS A 64 2.82 2.77 2.76
C LYS A 64 2.13 2.94 4.10
N ILE A 65 0.83 2.69 4.12
CA ILE A 65 -0.01 2.80 5.32
C ILE A 65 -0.63 1.44 5.56
N ALA A 66 -0.50 0.94 6.79
CA ALA A 66 -1.20 -0.25 7.23
C ALA A 66 -2.36 0.17 8.12
N ILE A 67 -3.51 -0.46 7.89
CA ILE A 67 -4.76 -0.20 8.60
C ILE A 67 -5.23 -1.55 9.16
N GLY A 68 -5.50 -1.61 10.47
CA GLY A 68 -6.06 -2.81 11.12
C GLY A 68 -7.53 -3.03 10.76
N GLY A 69 -8.08 -4.20 11.09
CA GLY A 69 -9.50 -4.53 10.88
C GLY A 69 -10.48 -3.62 11.62
N ASP A 70 -10.03 -2.95 12.66
CA ASP A 70 -10.76 -1.90 13.39
C ASP A 70 -10.77 -0.52 12.68
N GLY A 71 -10.02 -0.38 11.58
CA GLY A 71 -9.88 0.86 10.83
C GLY A 71 -8.80 1.81 11.37
N THR A 72 -8.02 1.40 12.38
CA THR A 72 -6.94 2.21 12.95
C THR A 72 -5.68 2.12 12.09
N ILE A 73 -5.01 3.25 11.83
CA ILE A 73 -3.69 3.25 11.20
C ILE A 73 -2.67 2.70 12.21
N THR A 74 -2.22 1.48 11.99
CA THR A 74 -1.24 0.80 12.87
C THR A 74 0.18 1.17 12.48
N HIS A 75 0.44 1.36 11.17
CA HIS A 75 1.79 1.65 10.68
C HIS A 75 1.83 2.64 9.51
N ARG A 76 2.95 3.35 9.41
CA ARG A 76 3.24 4.34 8.35
C ARG A 76 4.70 4.30 7.96
N TYR A 77 4.96 4.15 6.67
CA TYR A 77 6.31 4.05 6.11
C TYR A 77 6.52 5.02 4.96
N GLY A 78 7.72 5.60 4.89
CA GLY A 78 8.16 6.43 3.76
C GLY A 78 9.04 5.67 2.78
N THR A 79 9.61 6.41 1.82
CA THR A 79 10.55 5.87 0.82
C THR A 79 11.77 5.25 1.51
N GLY A 80 12.11 3.99 1.16
CA GLY A 80 13.36 3.34 1.57
C GLY A 80 13.38 2.68 2.96
N ARG A 81 12.34 2.81 3.78
CA ARG A 81 12.20 2.05 5.04
C ARG A 81 11.06 1.05 4.96
N GLY A 82 11.40 -0.23 4.82
CA GLY A 82 10.67 -1.29 5.52
C GLY A 82 11.58 -1.73 6.64
N ASP A 83 11.35 -1.27 7.88
CA ASP A 83 12.18 -1.67 9.03
C ASP A 83 11.63 -2.91 9.76
N PHE A 84 10.73 -3.65 9.11
CA PHE A 84 10.32 -4.96 9.59
C PHE A 84 11.30 -6.03 9.14
N GLY A 85 11.49 -7.03 10.01
CA GLY A 85 12.19 -8.27 9.68
C GLY A 85 11.56 -9.02 8.49
N SER A 86 10.26 -8.85 8.23
CA SER A 86 9.52 -9.28 7.02
C SER A 86 8.14 -8.61 6.91
N TRP A 87 7.53 -8.61 5.71
CA TRP A 87 6.14 -8.16 5.52
C TRP A 87 5.11 -9.04 6.24
N ASP A 88 5.45 -10.31 6.50
CA ASP A 88 4.58 -11.27 7.20
C ASP A 88 4.21 -10.76 8.60
N ALA A 89 5.17 -10.25 9.36
CA ALA A 89 4.91 -9.73 10.69
C ALA A 89 3.96 -8.52 10.69
N LEU A 90 4.00 -7.69 9.65
CA LEU A 90 3.05 -6.59 9.48
C LEU A 90 1.65 -7.14 9.20
N PHE A 91 1.55 -8.14 8.32
CA PHE A 91 0.27 -8.71 7.94
C PHE A 91 -0.37 -9.53 9.05
N ASP A 92 0.41 -10.26 9.83
CA ASP A 92 -0.05 -10.89 11.06
C ASP A 92 -0.62 -9.84 12.04
N ASP A 93 0.05 -8.70 12.22
CA ASP A 93 -0.42 -7.65 13.13
C ASP A 93 -1.77 -7.03 12.70
N ILE A 94 -1.93 -6.76 11.40
CA ILE A 94 -3.14 -6.10 10.87
C ILE A 94 -4.27 -7.07 10.50
N SER A 95 -4.03 -8.38 10.42
CA SER A 95 -5.07 -9.38 10.13
C SER A 95 -5.75 -9.95 11.37
N VAL A 96 -5.20 -9.68 12.56
CA VAL A 96 -5.68 -10.25 13.85
C VAL A 96 -6.49 -9.23 14.66
N ASN A 97 -6.33 -7.93 14.40
CA ASN A 97 -7.13 -6.83 14.96
C ASN A 97 -8.16 -6.35 13.94
#